data_AF-H0E4A3-F1
#
_entry.id   AF-H0E4A3-F1
#
_cell.length_a   1.000
_cell.length_b   1.000
_cell.length_c   1.000
_cell.angle_alpha   90.00
_cell.angle_beta   90.00
_cell.angle_gamma   90.00
#
_symmetry.space_group_name_H-M   'P 1'
#
loop_
_entity.id
_entity.type
_entity.pdbx_description
1 polymer ?
#
loop_
_entity_poly.entity_id
_entity_poly.type
_entity_poly.pdbx_seq_one_letter_code
_entity_poly.pdbx_strand_id
1 'polypeptide(L)'
;MDTVITIVVFGVVGLSGLIAIGVLFRGDHPHDQIGAGGLDVSAGPPRVPGGPPEDTPAMREDDIRQMLEARNRRRRARGQAESDVDGELRALLDDRPAPAERQRDPSVEAEARAIVTARNARRRRRGEPEGDVEAEVAELLERVDPA
;
A
#
# COMPACT_ATOMS: atom_id res chain seq x y z
N MET A 1 7.73 63.63 4.38
CA MET A 1 6.87 62.58 3.79
C MET A 1 7.68 61.30 3.54
N ASP A 2 8.93 61.42 3.10
CA ASP A 2 9.82 60.28 2.80
C ASP A 2 10.04 59.31 3.98
N THR A 3 10.24 59.81 5.21
CA THR A 3 10.46 58.95 6.39
C THR A 3 9.25 58.05 6.71
N VAL A 4 8.03 58.56 6.49
CA VAL A 4 6.79 57.81 6.74
C VAL A 4 6.62 56.73 5.68
N ILE A 5 6.88 57.05 4.41
CA ILE A 5 6.82 56.10 3.30
C ILE A 5 7.82 54.96 3.53
N THR A 6 9.05 55.27 3.92
CA THR A 6 10.09 54.26 4.19
C THR A 6 9.69 53.31 5.32
N ILE A 7 9.16 53.84 6.43
CA ILE A 7 8.72 53.00 7.56
C ILE A 7 7.58 52.06 7.12
N VAL A 8 6.61 52.56 6.37
CA VAL A 8 5.47 51.76 5.89
C VAL A 8 5.95 50.66 4.94
N VAL A 9 6.84 50.98 4.00
CA VAL A 9 7.37 50.00 3.04
C VAL A 9 8.14 48.89 3.73
N PHE A 10 9.08 49.23 4.64
CA PHE A 10 9.84 48.22 5.37
C PHE A 10 8.96 47.39 6.30
N GLY A 11 7.96 48.00 6.94
CA GLY A 11 7.00 47.29 7.78
C GLY A 11 6.19 46.25 6.98
N VAL A 12 5.66 46.65 5.82
CA VAL A 12 4.86 45.74 4.96
C VAL A 12 5.73 44.63 4.39
N VAL A 13 6.92 44.94 3.86
CA VAL A 13 7.84 43.94 3.27
C VAL A 13 8.34 42.96 4.34
N GLY A 14 8.71 43.45 5.52
CA GLY A 14 9.14 42.61 6.63
C GLY A 14 8.02 41.68 7.12
N LEU A 15 6.81 42.20 7.31
CA LEU A 15 5.68 41.41 7.76
C LEU A 15 5.25 40.36 6.74
N SER A 16 5.17 40.73 5.46
CA SER A 16 4.81 39.80 4.38
C SER A 16 5.89 38.72 4.18
N GLY A 17 7.17 39.06 4.33
CA GLY A 17 8.25 38.08 4.35
C GLY A 17 8.13 37.07 5.50
N LEU A 18 7.84 37.55 6.71
CA LEU A 18 7.64 36.68 7.87
C LEU A 18 6.43 35.75 7.71
N ILE A 19 5.32 36.25 7.16
CA ILE A 19 4.13 35.45 6.87
C ILE A 19 4.45 34.37 5.83
N ALA A 20 5.14 34.73 4.74
CA ALA A 20 5.52 33.79 3.69
C ALA A 20 6.40 32.66 4.21
N ILE A 21 7.40 33.00 5.05
CA ILE A 21 8.26 32.02 5.73
C ILE A 21 7.41 31.11 6.64
N GLY A 22 6.51 31.68 7.45
CA GLY A 22 5.65 30.91 8.34
C GLY A 22 4.72 29.92 7.60
N VAL A 23 4.19 30.31 6.44
CA VAL A 23 3.36 29.43 5.59
C VAL A 23 4.19 28.29 5.00
N LEU A 24 5.42 28.56 4.54
CA LEU A 24 6.32 27.53 4.01
C LEU A 24 6.69 26.47 5.05
N PHE A 25 6.88 26.86 6.31
CA PHE A 25 7.17 25.92 7.39
C PHE A 25 5.94 25.13 7.88
N ARG A 26 4.72 25.55 7.50
CA ARG A 26 3.46 24.91 7.92
C ARG A 26 2.81 24.07 6.80
N GLY A 27 3.47 23.94 5.65
CA GLY A 27 3.00 23.11 4.55
C GLY A 27 3.12 21.63 4.89
N ASP A 28 2.05 21.04 5.42
CA ASP A 28 1.88 19.59 5.45
C ASP A 28 2.01 19.02 4.04
N HIS A 29 2.67 17.87 3.92
CA HIS A 29 3.06 17.26 2.66
C HIS A 29 1.80 16.88 1.85
N PRO A 30 1.41 17.62 0.80
CA PRO A 30 0.14 17.40 0.09
C PRO A 30 0.12 16.05 -0.66
N HIS A 31 1.28 15.42 -0.78
CA HIS A 31 1.45 14.12 -1.41
C HIS A 31 1.10 12.95 -0.48
N ASP A 32 0.98 13.15 0.83
CA ASP A 32 0.61 12.07 1.76
C ASP A 32 -0.88 11.70 1.65
N GLN A 33 -1.68 12.57 1.02
CA GLN A 33 -3.10 12.30 0.70
C GLN A 33 -3.27 11.60 -0.66
N ILE A 34 -2.20 11.50 -1.47
CA ILE A 34 -2.25 10.83 -2.77
C ILE A 34 -2.13 9.32 -2.52
N GLY A 35 -3.29 8.67 -2.38
CA GLY A 35 -3.41 7.24 -2.11
C GLY A 35 -4.39 6.92 -0.99
N ALA A 36 -4.61 7.86 -0.06
CA ALA A 36 -5.48 7.71 1.12
C ALA A 36 -6.99 7.86 0.82
N GLY A 37 -7.44 7.42 -0.35
CA GLY A 37 -8.86 7.38 -0.72
C GLY A 37 -9.50 6.04 -0.33
N GLY A 38 -10.84 5.92 -0.45
CA GLY A 38 -11.59 4.71 -0.11
C GLY A 38 -11.29 3.44 -0.93
N LEU A 39 -10.20 3.44 -1.69
CA LEU A 39 -9.62 2.29 -2.40
C LEU A 39 -8.29 1.83 -1.77
N ASP A 40 -7.80 2.49 -0.71
CA ASP A 40 -6.64 2.04 0.02
C ASP A 40 -6.97 0.75 0.79
N VAL A 41 -6.43 -0.36 0.28
CA VAL A 41 -6.57 -1.69 0.89
C VAL A 41 -5.91 -1.76 2.26
N SER A 42 -4.95 -0.86 2.55
CA SER A 42 -4.20 -0.80 3.80
C SER A 42 -4.89 0.05 4.88
N ALA A 43 -5.71 1.03 4.48
CA ALA A 43 -6.40 1.93 5.42
C ALA A 43 -7.59 1.27 6.13
N GLY A 44 -8.03 0.09 5.66
CA GLY A 44 -9.32 -0.47 6.04
C GLY A 44 -10.49 0.39 5.54
N PRO A 45 -11.70 -0.16 5.42
CA PRO A 45 -12.85 0.63 5.01
C PRO A 45 -13.03 1.81 5.98
N PRO A 46 -13.31 3.04 5.49
CA PRO A 46 -13.59 4.17 6.37
C PRO A 46 -14.74 3.79 7.30
N ARG A 47 -14.52 3.90 8.62
CA ARG A 47 -15.54 3.67 9.64
C ARG A 47 -16.62 4.74 9.52
N VAL A 48 -17.58 4.51 8.63
CA VAL A 48 -18.80 5.31 8.56
C VAL A 48 -19.66 4.89 9.76
N PRO A 49 -20.07 5.81 10.65
CA PRO A 49 -21.04 5.49 11.69
C PRO A 49 -22.34 5.01 11.03
N GLY A 50 -22.67 3.72 11.19
CA GLY A 50 -23.80 3.07 10.51
C GLY A 50 -23.52 2.48 9.13
N GLY A 51 -22.24 2.33 8.75
CA GLY A 51 -21.84 1.55 7.57
C GLY A 51 -22.16 0.05 7.73
N PRO A 52 -22.14 -0.73 6.63
CA PRO A 52 -22.26 -2.18 6.71
C PRO A 52 -21.23 -2.76 7.71
N PRO A 53 -21.58 -3.84 8.44
CA PRO A 53 -20.69 -4.43 9.44
C PRO A 53 -19.30 -4.68 8.85
N GLU A 54 -18.25 -4.35 9.62
CA GLU A 54 -16.86 -4.66 9.22
C GLU A 54 -16.76 -6.15 8.90
N ASP A 55 -16.18 -6.50 7.74
CA ASP A 55 -15.99 -7.90 7.32
C ASP A 55 -15.09 -8.61 8.34
N THR A 56 -15.72 -9.37 9.24
CA THR A 56 -14.98 -10.20 10.20
C THR A 56 -14.50 -11.49 9.54
N PRO A 57 -13.40 -12.10 10.04
CA PRO A 57 -12.97 -13.41 9.55
C PRO A 57 -14.07 -14.48 9.58
N ALA A 58 -14.95 -14.43 10.59
CA ALA A 58 -16.10 -15.31 10.71
C ALA A 58 -17.15 -15.06 9.62
N MET A 59 -17.46 -13.79 9.31
CA MET A 59 -18.36 -13.44 8.21
C MET A 59 -17.80 -13.91 6.86
N ARG A 60 -16.49 -13.75 6.65
CA ARG A 60 -15.82 -14.23 5.43
C ARG A 60 -15.91 -15.75 5.29
N GLU A 61 -15.72 -16.50 6.38
CA GLU A 61 -15.89 -17.95 6.38
C GLU A 61 -17.32 -18.36 6.01
N ASP A 62 -18.32 -17.73 6.63
CA ASP A 62 -19.74 -17.99 6.37
C ASP A 62 -20.12 -17.65 4.92
N ASP A 63 -19.60 -16.56 4.36
CA ASP A 63 -19.84 -16.17 2.98
C ASP A 63 -19.26 -17.19 2.00
N ILE A 64 -18.02 -17.64 2.22
CA ILE A 64 -17.38 -18.68 1.39
C ILE A 64 -18.18 -19.98 1.47
N ARG A 65 -18.62 -20.38 2.68
CA ARG A 65 -19.46 -21.56 2.87
C ARG A 65 -20.77 -21.46 2.07
N GLN A 66 -21.46 -20.33 2.14
CA GLN A 66 -22.70 -20.09 1.37
C GLN A 66 -22.47 -20.19 -0.15
N MET A 67 -21.35 -19.67 -0.65
CA MET A 67 -20.97 -19.77 -2.07
C MET A 67 -20.74 -21.22 -2.49
N LEU A 68 -20.03 -22.01 -1.67
CA LEU A 68 -19.75 -23.43 -1.92
C LEU A 68 -21.04 -24.26 -1.92
N GLU A 69 -21.95 -24.04 -0.97
CA GLU A 69 -23.25 -24.69 -0.93
C GLU A 69 -24.11 -24.32 -2.15
N ALA A 70 -24.12 -23.04 -2.54
CA ALA A 70 -24.81 -22.60 -3.74
C ALA A 70 -24.24 -23.27 -5.01
N ARG A 71 -22.92 -23.46 -5.08
CA ARG A 71 -22.25 -24.19 -6.16
C ARG A 71 -22.67 -25.66 -6.18
N ASN A 72 -22.74 -26.32 -5.02
CA ASN A 72 -23.22 -27.70 -4.92
C ASN A 72 -24.69 -27.84 -5.35
N ARG A 73 -25.57 -26.90 -4.98
CA ARG A 73 -26.96 -26.89 -5.49
C ARG A 73 -27.01 -26.86 -7.03
N ARG A 74 -26.16 -26.05 -7.67
CA ARG A 74 -26.05 -25.99 -9.14
C ARG A 74 -25.41 -27.25 -9.74
N ARG A 75 -24.48 -27.91 -9.03
CA ARG A 75 -23.89 -29.20 -9.44
C ARG A 75 -24.93 -30.32 -9.40
N ARG A 76 -25.68 -30.43 -8.30
CA ARG A 76 -26.78 -31.39 -8.12
C ARG A 76 -27.86 -31.23 -9.20
N ALA A 77 -28.25 -30.00 -9.51
CA ALA A 77 -29.21 -29.72 -10.59
C ALA A 77 -28.71 -30.17 -11.98
N ARG A 78 -27.39 -30.24 -12.18
CA ARG A 78 -26.74 -30.73 -13.40
C ARG A 78 -26.38 -32.22 -13.35
N GLY A 79 -26.79 -32.94 -12.31
CA GLY A 79 -26.44 -34.36 -12.11
C GLY A 79 -24.94 -34.60 -11.83
N GLN A 80 -24.21 -33.57 -11.39
CA GLN A 80 -22.80 -33.69 -11.04
C GLN A 80 -22.63 -34.05 -9.56
N ALA A 81 -21.53 -34.72 -9.24
CA ALA A 81 -21.14 -34.97 -7.85
C ALA A 81 -20.92 -33.66 -7.09
N GLU A 82 -21.40 -33.63 -5.85
CA GLU A 82 -21.18 -32.54 -4.91
C GLU A 82 -19.74 -32.58 -4.38
N SER A 83 -19.18 -31.41 -4.10
CA SER A 83 -17.86 -31.29 -3.49
C SER A 83 -17.96 -31.20 -1.96
N ASP A 84 -16.92 -31.64 -1.26
CA ASP A 84 -16.81 -31.49 0.19
C ASP A 84 -16.63 -30.02 0.56
N VAL A 85 -17.68 -29.43 1.17
CA VAL A 85 -17.72 -28.01 1.51
C VAL A 85 -16.68 -27.67 2.59
N ASP A 86 -16.53 -28.50 3.62
CA ASP A 86 -15.59 -28.21 4.72
C ASP A 86 -14.14 -28.39 4.27
N GLY A 87 -13.88 -29.35 3.39
CA GLY A 87 -12.59 -29.56 2.74
C GLY A 87 -12.20 -28.38 1.83
N GLU A 88 -13.09 -27.96 0.93
CA GLU A 88 -12.84 -26.82 0.05
C GLU A 88 -12.73 -25.51 0.84
N LEU A 89 -13.53 -25.33 1.89
CA LEU A 89 -13.47 -24.14 2.75
C LEU A 89 -12.11 -24.04 3.45
N ARG A 90 -11.63 -25.13 4.07
CA ARG A 90 -10.28 -25.16 4.66
C ARG A 90 -9.21 -24.83 3.63
N ALA A 91 -9.26 -25.46 2.45
CA ALA A 91 -8.31 -25.18 1.39
C ALA A 91 -8.30 -23.70 0.97
N LEU A 92 -9.47 -23.05 0.86
CA LEU A 92 -9.59 -21.64 0.49
C LEU A 92 -9.17 -20.67 1.61
N LEU A 93 -9.40 -21.03 2.87
CA LEU A 93 -8.94 -20.25 4.02
C LEU A 93 -7.43 -20.39 4.23
N ASP A 94 -6.89 -21.56 3.89
CA ASP A 94 -5.48 -21.93 3.99
C ASP A 94 -4.67 -21.55 2.73
N ASP A 95 -5.29 -21.03 1.66
CA ASP A 95 -4.69 -20.70 0.33
C ASP A 95 -3.67 -19.54 0.38
N ARG A 96 -2.96 -19.38 1.49
CA ARG A 96 -1.60 -18.86 1.45
C ARG A 96 -0.72 -19.99 0.91
N PRO A 97 -0.12 -19.84 -0.29
CA PRO A 97 0.77 -20.87 -0.80
C PRO A 97 1.85 -21.16 0.24
N ALA A 98 2.03 -22.45 0.56
CA ALA A 98 3.06 -22.88 1.49
C ALA A 98 4.41 -22.25 1.06
N PRO A 99 5.28 -21.83 2.00
CA PRO A 99 6.56 -21.21 1.65
C PRO A 99 7.40 -22.00 0.63
N ALA A 100 7.26 -23.33 0.62
CA ALA A 100 7.93 -24.24 -0.31
C ALA A 100 7.37 -24.23 -1.75
N GLU A 101 6.11 -23.79 -1.95
CA GLU A 101 5.44 -23.71 -3.25
C GLU A 101 5.49 -22.29 -3.85
N ARG A 102 5.94 -21.30 -3.07
CA ARG A 102 6.28 -19.96 -3.56
C ARG A 102 7.58 -20.02 -4.38
N GLN A 103 7.49 -20.58 -5.59
CA GLN A 103 8.50 -20.34 -6.61
C GLN A 103 8.48 -18.86 -6.94
N ARG A 104 9.49 -18.11 -6.47
CA ARG A 104 9.64 -16.69 -6.79
C ARG A 104 9.72 -16.53 -8.29
N ASP A 105 8.83 -15.69 -8.82
CA ASP A 105 8.81 -15.35 -10.23
C ASP A 105 10.12 -14.62 -10.60
N PRO A 106 10.89 -15.10 -11.60
CA PRO A 106 12.11 -14.43 -12.05
C PRO A 106 11.87 -12.98 -12.52
N SER A 107 10.64 -12.63 -12.92
CA SER A 107 10.27 -11.25 -13.27
C SER A 107 10.40 -10.29 -12.08
N VAL A 108 10.06 -10.75 -10.87
CA VAL A 108 10.12 -9.96 -9.63
C VAL A 108 11.55 -9.71 -9.21
N GLU A 109 12.44 -10.70 -9.38
CA GLU A 109 13.87 -10.51 -9.12
C GLU A 109 14.49 -9.48 -10.07
N ALA A 110 14.11 -9.52 -11.36
CA ALA A 110 14.56 -8.54 -12.34
C ALA A 110 14.10 -7.12 -12.01
N GLU A 111 12.86 -6.96 -11.55
CA GLU A 111 12.33 -5.68 -11.10
C GLU A 111 13.06 -5.17 -9.84
N ALA A 112 13.29 -6.03 -8.85
CA ALA A 112 14.05 -5.71 -7.65
C ALA A 112 15.46 -5.19 -8.02
N ARG A 113 16.15 -5.87 -8.96
CA ARG A 113 17.47 -5.45 -9.47
C ARG A 113 17.39 -4.09 -10.18
N ALA A 114 16.34 -3.82 -10.96
CA ALA A 114 16.13 -2.52 -11.60
C ALA A 114 15.94 -1.39 -10.57
N ILE A 115 15.16 -1.62 -9.51
CA ILE A 115 14.92 -0.65 -8.43
C ILE A 115 16.22 -0.31 -7.71
N VAL A 116 17.00 -1.32 -7.32
CA VAL A 116 18.28 -1.14 -6.61
C VAL A 116 19.29 -0.41 -7.49
N THR A 117 19.41 -0.79 -8.77
CA THR A 117 20.29 -0.10 -9.72
C THR A 117 19.93 1.38 -9.87
N ALA A 118 18.63 1.69 -9.98
CA ALA A 118 18.16 3.07 -10.05
C ALA A 118 18.44 3.85 -8.75
N ARG A 119 18.33 3.19 -7.59
CA ARG A 119 18.67 3.78 -6.28
C ARG A 119 20.17 4.10 -6.19
N ASN A 120 21.05 3.17 -6.56
CA ASN A 120 22.49 3.38 -6.57
C ASN A 120 22.91 4.48 -7.56
N ALA A 121 22.30 4.53 -8.74
CA ALA A 121 22.52 5.63 -9.68
C ALA A 121 22.16 7.00 -9.08
N ARG A 122 21.10 7.07 -8.24
CA ARG A 122 20.75 8.29 -7.50
C ARG A 122 21.76 8.60 -6.38
N ARG A 123 22.24 7.60 -5.62
CA ARG A 123 23.30 7.76 -4.61
C ARG A 123 24.58 8.33 -5.22
N ARG A 124 25.04 7.75 -6.34
CA ARG A 124 26.22 8.23 -7.07
C ARG A 124 26.10 9.71 -7.47
N ARG A 125 24.93 10.14 -7.97
CA ARG A 125 24.70 11.55 -8.33
C ARG A 125 24.79 12.49 -7.13
N ARG A 126 24.53 12.00 -5.91
CA ARG A 126 24.67 12.74 -4.66
C ARG A 126 26.06 12.65 -4.04
N GLY A 127 26.99 11.91 -4.65
CA GLY A 127 28.32 11.66 -4.09
C GLY A 127 28.33 10.65 -2.93
N GLU A 128 27.25 9.90 -2.75
CA GLU A 128 27.17 8.82 -1.77
C GLU A 128 27.78 7.53 -2.34
N PRO A 129 28.37 6.66 -1.48
CA PRO A 129 28.84 5.35 -1.93
C PRO A 129 27.69 4.47 -2.42
N GLU A 130 27.93 3.72 -3.50
CA GLU A 130 26.99 2.71 -4.00
C GLU A 130 27.01 1.49 -3.07
N GLY A 131 25.83 0.91 -2.80
CA GLY A 131 25.71 -0.33 -2.04
C GLY A 131 25.86 -1.57 -2.92
N ASP A 132 26.05 -2.74 -2.31
CA ASP A 132 26.07 -4.01 -3.04
C ASP A 132 24.68 -4.31 -3.60
N VAL A 133 24.62 -4.43 -4.93
CA VAL A 133 23.36 -4.62 -5.66
C VAL A 133 22.71 -5.94 -5.27
N GLU A 134 23.46 -7.03 -5.21
CA GLU A 134 22.87 -8.35 -4.97
C GLU A 134 22.42 -8.50 -3.51
N ALA A 135 23.17 -7.93 -2.56
CA ALA A 135 22.76 -7.88 -1.15
C ALA A 135 21.48 -7.05 -0.96
N GLU A 136 21.38 -5.87 -1.57
CA GLU A 136 20.18 -5.02 -1.48
C GLU A 136 18.97 -5.63 -2.20
N VAL A 137 19.20 -6.39 -3.29
CA VAL A 137 18.13 -7.14 -3.96
C VAL A 137 17.60 -8.25 -3.05
N ALA A 138 18.48 -9.01 -2.40
CA ALA A 138 18.07 -10.05 -1.45
C ALA A 138 17.25 -9.47 -0.29
N GLU A 139 17.70 -8.38 0.32
CA GLU A 139 16.99 -7.67 1.39
C GLU A 139 15.61 -7.15 0.91
N LEU A 140 15.56 -6.61 -0.31
CA LEU A 140 14.31 -6.12 -0.90
C LEU A 140 13.31 -7.27 -1.12
N LEU A 141 13.77 -8.41 -1.63
CA LEU A 141 12.93 -9.59 -1.86
C LEU A 141 12.41 -10.19 -0.56
N GLU A 142 13.24 -10.24 0.49
CA GLU A 142 12.82 -10.71 1.81
C GLU A 142 11.77 -9.79 2.44
N ARG A 143 11.89 -8.47 2.25
CA ARG A 143 10.92 -7.50 2.75
C ARG A 143 9.56 -7.55 2.05
N VAL A 144 9.56 -7.82 0.74
CA VAL A 144 8.33 -7.82 -0.08
C VAL A 144 7.60 -9.17 -0.01
N ASP A 145 8.35 -10.26 0.08
CA ASP A 145 7.81 -11.61 0.18
C ASP A 145 8.59 -12.39 1.27
N PRO A 146 8.27 -12.13 2.56
CA PRO A 146 8.91 -12.82 3.67
C PRO A 146 8.53 -14.30 3.64
N ALA A 147 9.53 -15.17 3.68
CA ALA A 147 9.34 -16.62 3.69
C ALA A 147 8.49 -17.08 4.88
#